data_AF-T0ZG69-F1
#
_entry.id   AF-T0ZG69-F1
#
_cell.length_a   1.000
_cell.length_b   1.000
_cell.length_c   1.000
_cell.angle_alpha   90.00
_cell.angle_beta   90.00
_cell.angle_gamma   90.00
#
_symmetry.space_group_name_H-M   'P 1'
#
loop_
_entity.id
_entity.type
_entity.pdbx_description
1 polymer ?
#
loop_
_entity_poly.entity_id
_entity_poly.type
_entity_poly.pdbx_seq_one_letter_code
_entity_poly.pdbx_strand_id
1 'polypeptide(L)'
;ACAIEDFDFSFNAKVPAAQIRDLATLRFIEAGESVIIHGPVGVGKTMIAQCLGHQACRRGYTVAFTKTSRLLADLAGGHADRTWETRLRRWARPNVLILDLSRPRDYPDVTAQTRTTTL
;
A
#
# COMPACT_ATOMS: atom_id res chain seq x y z
N ALA A 1 14.41 7.66 -5.75
CA ALA A 1 14.14 6.50 -4.86
C ALA A 1 14.01 7.06 -3.44
N CYS A 2 13.02 6.63 -2.66
CA CYS A 2 12.87 7.06 -1.27
C CYS A 2 13.45 5.99 -0.34
N ALA A 3 14.44 6.32 0.49
CA ALA A 3 14.78 5.48 1.63
C ALA A 3 13.87 5.84 2.81
N ILE A 4 13.47 4.84 3.60
CA ILE A 4 12.74 5.08 4.86
C ILE A 4 13.61 5.86 5.86
N GLU A 5 14.94 5.76 5.69
CA GLU A 5 15.97 6.48 6.43
C GLU A 5 15.91 7.99 6.17
N ASP A 6 15.47 8.41 4.97
CA ASP A 6 15.31 9.81 4.58
C ASP A 6 13.93 10.38 4.96
N PHE A 7 13.05 9.56 5.55
CA PHE A 7 11.73 10.02 5.96
C PHE A 7 11.85 10.89 7.21
N ASP A 8 11.67 12.19 7.04
CA ASP A 8 11.66 13.13 8.16
C ASP A 8 10.37 12.99 8.98
N PHE A 9 10.45 12.19 10.05
CA PHE A 9 9.37 12.03 11.03
C PHE A 9 9.10 13.32 11.82
N SER A 10 9.98 14.33 11.79
CA SER A 10 9.75 15.62 12.43
C SER A 10 8.79 16.51 11.62
N PHE A 11 8.61 16.24 10.33
CA PHE A 11 7.69 16.97 9.44
C PHE A 11 6.22 16.88 9.90
N ASN A 12 5.83 15.79 10.55
CA ASN A 12 4.49 15.64 11.12
C ASN A 12 4.52 14.79 12.39
N ALA A 13 4.48 15.44 13.55
CA ALA A 13 4.50 14.80 14.87
C ALA A 13 3.32 13.84 15.13
N LYS A 14 2.26 13.87 14.31
CA LYS A 14 1.13 12.93 14.40
C LYS A 14 1.43 11.57 13.77
N VAL A 15 2.47 11.49 12.95
CA VAL A 15 2.89 10.25 12.30
C VAL A 15 3.48 9.31 13.37
N PRO A 16 2.95 8.09 13.56
CA PRO A 16 3.45 7.16 14.56
C PRO A 16 4.77 6.55 14.07
N ALA A 17 5.88 7.24 14.32
CA ALA A 17 7.21 6.84 13.87
C ALA A 17 7.59 5.41 14.29
N ALA A 18 7.17 4.98 15.49
CA ALA A 18 7.38 3.62 15.96
C ALA A 18 6.70 2.57 15.07
N GLN A 19 5.45 2.82 14.65
CA GLN A 19 4.72 1.92 13.76
C GLN A 19 5.34 1.89 12.36
N ILE A 20 5.76 3.03 11.82
CA ILE A 20 6.42 3.06 10.50
C ILE A 20 7.76 2.32 10.53
N ARG A 21 8.55 2.46 11.61
CA ARG A 21 9.77 1.68 11.80
C ARG A 21 9.48 0.18 11.90
N ASP A 22 8.40 -0.20 12.59
CA ASP A 22 7.95 -1.60 12.62
C ASP A 22 7.59 -2.10 11.21
N LEU A 23 6.81 -1.33 10.45
CA LEU A 23 6.48 -1.65 9.06
C LEU A 23 7.74 -1.75 8.18
N ALA A 24 8.76 -0.92 8.43
CA ALA A 24 10.04 -0.97 7.73
C ALA A 24 10.85 -2.25 8.01
N THR A 25 10.52 -3.00 9.07
CA THR A 25 11.06 -4.35 9.27
C THR A 25 10.55 -5.36 8.26
N LEU A 26 9.45 -5.04 7.55
CA LEU A 26 8.76 -5.87 6.56
C LEU A 26 8.17 -7.19 7.09
N ARG A 27 8.11 -7.37 8.42
CA ARG A 27 7.54 -8.57 9.06
C ARG A 27 6.08 -8.83 8.68
N PHE A 28 5.34 -7.78 8.32
CA PHE A 28 3.96 -7.93 7.85
C PHE A 28 3.88 -8.73 6.53
N ILE A 29 4.90 -8.66 5.67
CA ILE A 29 4.95 -9.43 4.42
C ILE A 29 5.06 -10.92 4.74
N GLU A 30 5.97 -11.28 5.66
CA GLU A 30 6.18 -12.67 6.10
C GLU A 30 4.96 -13.23 6.86
N ALA A 31 4.27 -12.37 7.62
CA ALA A 31 3.05 -12.72 8.34
C ALA A 31 1.80 -12.78 7.43
N GLY A 32 1.91 -12.39 6.14
CA GLY A 32 0.76 -12.30 5.23
C GLY A 32 -0.27 -11.25 5.63
N GLU A 33 0.14 -10.23 6.39
CA GLU A 33 -0.73 -9.19 6.92
C GLU A 33 -0.89 -8.04 5.91
N SER A 34 -2.11 -7.49 5.85
CA SER A 34 -2.36 -6.25 5.13
C SER A 34 -2.06 -5.04 6.01
N VAL A 35 -1.64 -3.94 5.38
CA VAL A 35 -1.35 -2.66 6.04
C VAL A 35 -2.20 -1.57 5.39
N ILE A 36 -2.98 -0.87 6.21
CA ILE A 36 -3.76 0.29 5.76
C ILE A 36 -3.14 1.55 6.35
N ILE A 37 -2.79 2.48 5.46
CA ILE A 37 -2.26 3.80 5.79
C ILE A 37 -3.35 4.82 5.46
N HIS A 38 -3.95 5.42 6.49
CA HIS A 38 -5.01 6.43 6.33
C HIS A 38 -4.69 7.68 7.15
N GLY A 39 -5.21 8.83 6.70
CA GLY A 39 -4.93 10.12 7.31
C GLY A 39 -5.25 11.30 6.38
N PRO A 40 -5.14 12.56 6.84
CA PRO A 40 -5.43 13.76 6.05
C PRO A 40 -4.61 13.85 4.75
N VAL A 41 -5.08 14.61 3.76
CA VAL A 41 -4.29 14.87 2.53
C VAL A 41 -3.02 15.64 2.91
N GLY A 42 -1.89 15.33 2.26
CA GLY A 42 -0.62 16.03 2.49
C GLY A 42 0.28 15.46 3.60
N VAL A 43 -0.14 14.44 4.35
CA VAL A 43 0.66 13.85 5.45
C VAL A 43 1.73 12.84 5.01
N GLY A 44 1.98 12.70 3.71
CA GLY A 44 3.03 11.80 3.20
C GLY A 44 2.65 10.33 3.06
N LYS A 45 1.36 9.96 3.08
CA LYS A 45 0.90 8.55 2.96
C LYS A 45 1.50 7.81 1.75
N THR A 46 1.40 8.42 0.56
CA THR A 46 1.92 7.85 -0.67
C THR A 46 3.45 7.75 -0.63
N MET A 47 4.12 8.71 0.02
CA MET A 47 5.57 8.68 0.22
C MET A 47 5.94 7.48 1.09
N ILE A 48 5.32 7.33 2.28
CA ILE A 48 5.56 6.19 3.18
C ILE A 48 5.35 4.85 2.44
N ALA A 49 4.25 4.71 1.70
CA ALA A 49 3.98 3.51 0.92
C ALA A 49 5.07 3.22 -0.12
N GLN A 50 5.55 4.26 -0.83
CA GLN A 50 6.65 4.12 -1.79
C GLN A 50 7.98 3.76 -1.12
N CYS A 51 8.32 4.36 0.03
CA CYS A 51 9.55 4.05 0.76
C CYS A 51 9.50 2.60 1.28
N LEU A 52 8.35 2.14 1.82
CA LEU A 52 8.16 0.74 2.23
C LEU A 52 8.28 -0.22 1.03
N GLY A 53 7.65 0.10 -0.10
CA GLY A 53 7.78 -0.68 -1.33
C GLY A 53 9.22 -0.75 -1.82
N HIS A 54 9.95 0.36 -1.76
CA HIS A 54 11.37 0.38 -2.13
C HIS A 54 12.22 -0.49 -1.20
N GLN A 55 11.99 -0.43 0.11
CA GLN A 55 12.67 -1.31 1.07
C GLN A 55 12.34 -2.79 0.82
N ALA A 56 11.10 -3.12 0.47
CA ALA A 56 10.72 -4.47 0.08
C ALA A 56 11.47 -4.95 -1.17
N CYS A 57 11.59 -4.11 -2.20
CA CYS A 57 12.44 -4.41 -3.37
C CYS A 57 13.90 -4.65 -2.97
N ARG A 58 14.47 -3.85 -2.06
CA ARG A 58 15.86 -4.03 -1.57
C ARG A 58 16.05 -5.37 -0.86
N ARG A 59 15.01 -5.93 -0.25
CA ARG A 59 15.03 -7.26 0.38
C ARG A 59 14.67 -8.41 -0.57
N GLY A 60 14.52 -8.15 -1.87
CA GLY A 60 14.25 -9.16 -2.89
C GLY A 60 12.77 -9.48 -3.11
N TYR A 61 11.85 -8.77 -2.47
CA TYR A 61 10.43 -8.93 -2.72
C TYR A 61 10.02 -8.28 -4.04
N THR A 62 9.11 -8.94 -4.76
CA THR A 62 8.44 -8.33 -5.91
C THR A 62 7.34 -7.39 -5.44
N VAL A 63 7.36 -6.16 -5.94
CA VAL A 63 6.42 -5.11 -5.52
C VAL A 63 5.73 -4.50 -6.74
N ALA A 64 4.42 -4.31 -6.66
CA ALA A 64 3.66 -3.55 -7.63
C ALA A 64 3.00 -2.34 -6.95
N PHE A 65 3.04 -1.18 -7.61
CA PHE A 65 2.35 0.04 -7.18
C PHE A 65 1.34 0.44 -8.25
N THR A 66 0.10 0.70 -7.84
CA THR A 66 -0.94 1.20 -8.75
C THR A 66 -1.97 2.05 -8.01
N LYS A 67 -2.66 2.90 -8.76
CA LYS A 67 -3.89 3.54 -8.26
C LYS A 67 -4.98 2.49 -8.12
N THR A 68 -5.75 2.55 -7.04
CA THR A 68 -6.86 1.60 -6.83
C THR A 68 -7.89 1.67 -7.96
N SER A 69 -8.21 2.88 -8.43
CA SER A 69 -9.13 3.08 -9.56
C SER A 69 -8.67 2.38 -10.84
N ARG A 70 -7.35 2.38 -11.12
CA ARG A 70 -6.78 1.70 -12.28
C ARG A 70 -6.88 0.18 -12.16
N LEU A 71 -6.62 -0.37 -10.98
CA LEU A 71 -6.76 -1.81 -10.74
C LEU A 71 -8.22 -2.23 -10.89
N LEU A 72 -9.15 -1.49 -10.30
CA LEU A 72 -10.58 -1.81 -10.39
C LEU A 72 -11.09 -1.71 -11.84
N ALA A 73 -10.65 -0.71 -12.61
CA ALA A 73 -11.01 -0.58 -14.01
C ALA A 73 -10.45 -1.75 -14.86
N ASP A 74 -9.21 -2.18 -14.60
CA ASP A 74 -8.60 -3.33 -15.29
C ASP A 74 -9.36 -4.62 -14.98
N LEU A 75 -9.69 -4.84 -13.71
CA LEU A 75 -10.52 -5.96 -13.28
C LEU A 75 -11.92 -5.91 -13.91
N ALA A 76 -12.61 -4.76 -13.87
CA ALA A 76 -13.93 -4.59 -14.48
C ALA A 76 -13.94 -4.87 -15.98
N GLY A 77 -12.90 -4.45 -16.72
CA GLY A 77 -12.73 -4.82 -18.13
C GLY A 77 -12.62 -6.33 -18.36
N GLY A 78 -12.02 -7.05 -17.40
CA GLY A 78 -11.92 -8.50 -17.38
C GLY A 78 -13.25 -9.25 -17.33
N HIS A 79 -14.30 -8.62 -16.77
CA HIS A 79 -15.66 -9.21 -16.81
C HIS A 79 -16.27 -9.14 -18.21
N ALA A 80 -15.98 -8.07 -18.97
CA ALA A 80 -16.55 -7.87 -20.31
C ALA A 80 -15.92 -8.80 -21.35
N ASP A 81 -14.62 -9.11 -21.22
CA ASP A 81 -13.87 -9.94 -22.18
C ASP A 81 -13.56 -11.36 -21.68
N ARG A 82 -14.15 -11.76 -20.53
CA ARG A 82 -13.95 -13.06 -19.86
C ARG A 82 -12.50 -13.34 -19.42
N THR A 83 -11.67 -12.32 -19.24
CA THR A 83 -10.28 -12.46 -18.75
C THR A 83 -10.10 -12.18 -17.27
N TRP A 84 -11.18 -11.94 -16.52
CA TRP A 84 -11.18 -11.61 -15.08
C TRP A 84 -10.17 -12.41 -14.26
N GLU A 85 -10.24 -13.74 -14.29
CA GLU A 85 -9.36 -14.60 -13.49
C GLU A 85 -7.88 -14.40 -13.83
N THR A 86 -7.56 -14.21 -15.11
CA THR A 86 -6.19 -14.00 -15.56
C THR A 86 -5.65 -12.67 -15.06
N ARG A 87 -6.49 -11.62 -15.10
CA ARG A 87 -6.13 -10.29 -14.58
C ARG A 87 -5.99 -10.32 -13.06
N LEU A 88 -6.89 -10.99 -12.35
CA LEU A 88 -6.82 -11.15 -10.89
C LEU A 88 -5.52 -11.88 -10.48
N ARG A 89 -5.20 -13.00 -11.14
CA ARG A 89 -3.94 -13.72 -10.90
C ARG A 89 -2.72 -12.85 -11.18
N ARG A 90 -2.76 -11.97 -12.19
CA ARG A 90 -1.67 -11.02 -12.47
C ARG A 90 -1.47 -10.05 -11.30
N TRP A 91 -2.53 -9.50 -10.73
CA TRP A 91 -2.45 -8.58 -9.60
C TRP A 91 -2.06 -9.27 -8.28
N ALA A 92 -2.36 -10.55 -8.14
CA ALA A 92 -1.99 -11.36 -6.97
C ALA A 92 -0.57 -11.95 -7.01
N ARG A 93 0.16 -11.82 -8.13
CA ARG A 93 1.52 -12.37 -8.29
C ARG A 93 2.61 -11.68 -7.45
N PRO A 94 2.64 -10.35 -7.32
CA PRO A 94 3.66 -9.67 -6.52
C PRO A 94 3.58 -10.07 -5.05
N ASN A 95 4.71 -10.10 -4.35
CA ASN A 95 4.73 -10.31 -2.91
C ASN A 95 4.06 -9.15 -2.17
N VAL A 96 4.15 -7.94 -2.71
CA VAL A 96 3.50 -6.74 -2.16
C VAL A 96 2.77 -5.99 -3.26
N LEU A 97 1.47 -5.75 -3.05
CA LEU A 97 0.65 -4.90 -3.90
C LEU A 97 0.28 -3.62 -3.13
N ILE A 98 0.82 -2.48 -3.58
CA ILE A 98 0.54 -1.17 -3.01
C ILE A 98 -0.58 -0.51 -3.81
N LEU A 99 -1.69 -0.19 -3.11
CA LEU A 99 -2.87 0.44 -3.67
C LEU A 99 -3.00 1.87 -3.17
N ASP A 100 -2.77 2.83 -4.05
CA ASP A 100 -2.91 4.24 -3.73
C ASP A 100 -4.35 4.72 -3.99
N LEU A 101 -5.09 4.90 -2.89
CA LEU A 101 -6.43 5.45 -2.86
C LEU A 101 -6.36 6.98 -2.89
N SER A 102 -6.44 7.58 -4.08
CA SER A 102 -6.90 8.97 -4.16
C SER A 102 -8.40 8.98 -3.85
N ARG A 103 -8.79 9.48 -2.66
CA ARG A 103 -10.19 9.55 -2.20
C ARG A 103 -11.16 10.00 -3.31
N PRO A 104 -12.16 9.20 -3.70
CA PRO A 104 -13.51 9.67 -3.96
C PRO A 104 -14.19 9.94 -2.60
N ARG A 105 -15.20 10.82 -2.54
CA ARG A 105 -15.77 11.32 -1.27
C ARG A 105 -16.35 10.26 -0.34
N ASP A 106 -16.73 9.09 -0.84
CA ASP A 106 -17.58 8.12 -0.13
C ASP A 106 -17.04 6.69 -0.21
N TYR A 107 -16.01 6.34 0.59
CA TYR A 107 -15.66 4.93 0.81
C TYR A 107 -15.89 4.57 2.28
N PRO A 108 -16.68 3.53 2.58
CA PRO A 108 -16.87 3.06 3.95
C PRO A 108 -15.55 2.47 4.47
N ASP A 109 -15.27 2.67 5.76
CA ASP A 109 -14.09 2.11 6.42
C ASP A 109 -14.18 0.58 6.43
N VAL A 110 -13.58 -0.08 5.43
CA VAL A 110 -13.48 -1.54 5.37
C VAL A 110 -12.45 -1.99 6.40
N THR A 111 -12.94 -2.49 7.53
CA THR A 111 -12.11 -3.08 8.58
C THR A 111 -12.06 -4.58 8.35
N ALA A 112 -11.21 -5.04 7.43
CA ALA A 112 -10.74 -6.43 7.40
C ALA A 112 -9.55 -6.55 8.35
N GLN A 113 -9.27 -7.74 8.90
CA GLN A 113 -8.13 -8.02 9.79
C GLN A 113 -6.81 -7.48 9.18
N THR A 114 -6.46 -6.26 9.56
CA THR A 114 -5.40 -5.46 8.95
C THR A 114 -4.75 -4.72 10.10
N ARG A 115 -3.41 -4.69 10.16
CA ARG A 115 -2.74 -3.73 11.03
C ARG A 115 -3.00 -2.33 10.46
N THR A 116 -4.00 -1.67 11.01
CA THR A 116 -4.36 -0.30 10.66
C THR A 116 -3.37 0.64 11.35
N THR A 117 -2.60 1.38 10.55
CA THR A 117 -1.72 2.45 11.04
C THR A 117 -2.31 3.79 10.61
N THR A 118 -2.87 4.51 11.59
CA THR A 118 -3.41 5.86 11.42
C THR A 118 -2.27 6.89 11.41
N LEU A 119 -2.28 7.81 10.43
CA LEU A 119 -1.39 8.97 10.33
C LEU A 119 -2.10 10.29 10.63
#